data_AF-A0AAD1RXB4-F1
#
_entry.id   AF-A0AAD1RXB4-F1
#
_cell.length_a   1.000
_cell.length_b   1.000
_cell.length_c   1.000
_cell.angle_alpha   90.00
_cell.angle_beta   90.00
_cell.angle_gamma   90.00
#
_symmetry.space_group_name_H-M   'P 1'
#
loop_
_entity.id
_entity.type
_entity.pdbx_description
1 polymer ?
#
loop_
_entity_poly.entity_id
_entity_poly.type
_entity_poly.pdbx_seq_one_letter_code
_entity_poly.pdbx_strand_id
1 'polypeptide(L)'
;MPPPKQLKLSEMTKSKRADRRKDIQDGDDTSNLSDGQSDYELSSSKYSEVPVTERSLHKMLQELRATITADFHRINGDLRKEISNIGDRTNHLENKTDELCIAHNEVVDKVQKLSEENSLLRLPNSAWAYDRMHRLPRPAHLPKEVPKDVIVRFHYFAHKETLLAAARKAPTLPEPHQRIALFADLSAATMEKRRGFITVTKTLRNNNVTYKWGYPTKLIIWRQGRNHIATDPTEGMKLISAWGLWTGNPQHQSKAPDNASPRKLQADWQMAKSPANTP
;
A
#
# COMPACT_ATOMS: atom_id res chain seq x y z
N MET A 1 22.68 -30.93 3.89
CA MET A 1 22.70 -29.74 3.02
C MET A 1 24.02 -29.01 3.25
N PRO A 2 24.78 -28.66 2.20
CA PRO A 2 26.07 -27.99 2.30
C PRO A 2 25.90 -26.47 2.55
N PRO A 3 26.93 -25.75 3.04
CA PRO A 3 26.84 -24.33 3.36
C PRO A 3 26.84 -23.44 2.10
N PRO A 4 26.31 -22.21 2.16
CA PRO A 4 26.25 -21.32 1.00
C PRO A 4 27.64 -20.75 0.68
N LYS A 5 28.00 -20.82 -0.60
CA LYS A 5 29.22 -20.22 -1.17
C LYS A 5 29.11 -18.70 -1.15
N GLN A 6 30.16 -18.03 -0.67
CA GLN A 6 30.29 -16.57 -0.81
C GLN A 6 30.65 -16.20 -2.26
N LEU A 7 29.88 -15.30 -2.85
CA LEU A 7 30.13 -14.73 -4.18
C LEU A 7 31.05 -13.51 -4.05
N LYS A 8 32.15 -13.50 -4.83
CA LYS A 8 33.12 -12.40 -4.92
C LYS A 8 32.49 -11.17 -5.60
N LEU A 9 32.74 -10.00 -5.03
CA LEU A 9 32.20 -8.69 -5.41
C LEU A 9 32.76 -8.10 -6.73
N SER A 10 33.40 -8.90 -7.60
CA SER A 10 34.16 -8.39 -8.76
C SER A 10 33.48 -8.59 -10.12
N GLU A 11 32.21 -9.02 -10.19
CA GLU A 11 31.53 -9.30 -11.47
C GLU A 11 30.29 -8.43 -11.76
N MET A 12 30.01 -7.38 -10.98
CA MET A 12 28.79 -6.57 -11.14
C MET A 12 28.96 -5.21 -11.86
N THR A 13 30.02 -4.99 -12.62
CA THR A 13 30.19 -3.77 -13.45
C THR A 13 30.18 -4.05 -14.95
N LYS A 14 29.29 -4.92 -15.42
CA LYS A 14 28.90 -4.94 -16.84
C LYS A 14 27.40 -5.18 -16.96
N SER A 15 26.68 -4.14 -17.38
CA SER A 15 25.36 -4.17 -18.04
C SER A 15 24.33 -3.23 -17.42
N LYS A 16 24.16 -2.06 -18.04
CA LYS A 16 22.89 -1.36 -18.36
C LYS A 16 23.18 0.10 -18.71
N ARG A 17 23.86 0.31 -19.85
CA ARG A 17 23.93 1.62 -20.52
C ARG A 17 23.48 1.49 -21.99
N ALA A 18 22.49 0.64 -22.21
CA ALA A 18 21.82 0.43 -23.49
C ALA A 18 20.34 0.25 -23.19
N ASP A 19 19.61 1.37 -23.07
CA ASP A 19 18.15 1.49 -23.28
C ASP A 19 17.65 2.83 -22.71
N ARG A 20 17.99 3.93 -23.41
CA ARG A 20 17.27 5.22 -23.32
C ARG A 20 17.64 6.19 -24.45
N ARG A 21 17.74 5.66 -25.67
CA ARG A 21 17.72 6.44 -26.92
C ARG A 21 16.55 5.96 -27.77
N LYS A 22 15.35 6.31 -27.33
CA LYS A 22 14.15 6.43 -28.16
C LYS A 22 13.35 7.60 -27.60
N ASP A 23 12.70 8.33 -28.50
CA ASP A 23 11.83 9.50 -28.29
C ASP A 23 12.49 10.87 -28.51
N ILE A 24 13.03 11.11 -29.72
CA ILE A 24 12.80 12.36 -30.48
C ILE A 24 12.76 12.00 -31.99
N GLN A 25 11.56 11.70 -32.49
CA GLN A 25 11.07 11.88 -33.87
C GLN A 25 10.36 13.25 -33.89
N ASP A 26 10.21 14.03 -34.96
CA ASP A 26 10.54 13.99 -36.38
C ASP A 26 10.39 15.45 -36.86
N GLY A 27 11.08 15.84 -37.93
CA GLY A 27 10.85 17.14 -38.58
C GLY A 27 11.97 17.53 -39.54
N ASP A 28 12.36 16.59 -40.41
CA ASP A 28 13.08 16.86 -41.65
C ASP A 28 12.09 17.44 -42.66
N ASP A 29 12.52 18.44 -43.42
CA ASP A 29 12.12 18.58 -44.82
C ASP A 29 12.97 19.67 -45.46
N THR A 30 14.08 19.20 -46.05
CA THR A 30 14.77 19.89 -47.13
C THR A 30 14.35 19.29 -48.46
N SER A 31 13.71 20.07 -49.33
CA SER A 31 13.83 19.99 -50.79
C SER A 31 13.09 21.18 -51.42
N ASN A 32 13.81 22.13 -52.04
CA ASN A 32 14.17 22.19 -53.46
C ASN A 32 12.98 22.33 -54.42
N LEU A 33 12.98 23.44 -55.18
CA LEU A 33 12.63 23.63 -56.60
C LEU A 33 12.44 25.17 -56.78
N SER A 34 13.36 25.90 -57.40
CA SER A 34 13.47 26.09 -58.86
C SER A 34 12.13 26.43 -59.51
N ASP A 35 11.85 27.72 -59.65
CA ASP A 35 11.17 28.26 -60.83
C ASP A 35 11.83 29.58 -61.20
N GLY A 36 12.33 29.64 -62.43
CA GLY A 36 12.88 30.85 -63.00
C GLY A 36 11.77 31.63 -63.69
N GLN A 37 11.74 32.95 -63.49
CA GLN A 37 11.51 33.85 -64.60
C GLN A 37 12.11 35.23 -64.27
N SER A 38 13.13 35.51 -65.05
CA SER A 38 13.69 36.79 -65.41
C SER A 38 12.73 37.99 -65.35
N ASP A 39 13.13 39.02 -64.60
CA ASP A 39 12.95 40.41 -65.01
C ASP A 39 14.32 41.10 -64.94
N TYR A 40 14.97 41.09 -66.09
CA TYR A 40 16.11 41.92 -66.43
C TYR A 40 15.60 43.35 -66.65
N GLU A 41 15.70 44.21 -65.65
CA GLU A 41 16.00 45.61 -65.93
C GLU A 41 17.43 45.90 -65.49
N LEU A 42 18.31 45.59 -66.45
CA LEU A 42 19.66 46.07 -66.55
C LEU A 42 19.62 47.60 -66.68
N SER A 43 19.48 48.32 -65.57
CA SER A 43 19.97 49.69 -65.53
C SER A 43 21.49 49.61 -65.51
N SER A 44 22.04 49.59 -66.72
CA SER A 44 23.45 49.75 -67.03
C SER A 44 23.91 51.15 -66.57
N SER A 45 24.02 51.32 -65.26
CA SER A 45 24.61 52.51 -64.66
C SER A 45 26.03 52.15 -64.24
N LYS A 46 26.89 52.13 -65.25
CA LYS A 46 28.34 52.33 -65.15
C LYS A 46 28.96 51.63 -63.94
N TYR A 47 29.25 50.34 -64.08
CA TYR A 47 30.43 49.81 -63.42
C TYR A 47 31.62 50.55 -64.03
N SER A 48 31.98 51.68 -63.41
CA SER A 48 33.31 52.20 -63.56
C SER A 48 34.23 51.07 -63.16
N GLU A 49 35.04 50.59 -64.10
CA GLU A 49 36.28 49.89 -63.81
C GLU A 49 37.15 50.85 -62.99
N VAL A 50 36.83 51.01 -61.70
CA VAL A 50 37.79 51.55 -60.76
C VAL A 50 38.79 50.44 -60.60
N PRO A 51 40.07 50.64 -60.97
CA PRO A 51 41.07 49.63 -60.69
C PRO A 51 41.01 49.38 -59.19
N VAL A 52 40.72 48.14 -58.79
CA VAL A 52 40.84 47.74 -57.39
C VAL A 52 42.28 47.98 -57.03
N THR A 53 42.51 49.14 -56.41
CA THR A 53 43.85 49.54 -56.01
C THR A 53 44.29 48.59 -54.91
N GLU A 54 45.57 48.23 -54.91
CA GLU A 54 46.20 47.43 -53.84
C GLU A 54 45.81 47.91 -52.44
N ARG A 55 45.62 49.23 -52.29
CA ARG A 55 45.12 49.88 -51.09
C ARG A 55 43.69 49.47 -50.69
N SER A 56 42.78 49.28 -51.63
CA SER A 56 41.41 48.82 -51.38
C SER A 56 41.38 47.35 -50.92
N LEU A 57 42.20 46.48 -51.54
CA LEU A 57 42.38 45.10 -51.09
C LEU A 57 43.02 45.02 -49.70
N HIS A 58 44.04 45.83 -49.43
CA HIS A 58 44.62 45.94 -48.10
C HIS A 58 43.62 46.40 -47.06
N LYS A 59 42.75 47.37 -47.40
CA LYS A 59 41.69 47.82 -46.49
C LYS A 59 40.68 46.71 -46.19
N MET A 60 40.21 45.98 -47.20
CA MET A 60 39.31 44.84 -47.00
C MET A 60 39.96 43.71 -46.19
N LEU A 61 41.24 43.40 -46.42
CA LEU A 61 41.97 42.41 -45.63
C LEU A 61 42.17 42.86 -44.18
N GLN A 62 42.40 44.15 -43.94
CA GLN A 62 42.47 44.71 -42.59
C GLN A 62 41.12 44.64 -41.87
N GLU A 63 40.02 44.96 -42.57
CA GLU A 63 38.66 44.86 -42.02
C GLU A 63 38.29 43.41 -41.70
N LEU A 64 38.56 42.47 -42.62
CA LEU A 64 38.30 41.04 -42.40
C LEU A 64 39.15 40.49 -41.24
N ARG A 65 40.43 40.87 -41.16
CA ARG A 65 41.29 40.51 -40.03
C ARG A 65 40.74 41.06 -38.71
N ALA A 66 40.27 42.32 -38.71
CA ALA A 66 39.67 42.93 -37.54
C ALA A 66 38.39 42.19 -37.10
N THR A 67 37.51 41.85 -38.05
CA THR A 67 36.27 41.10 -37.76
C THR A 67 36.56 39.70 -37.23
N ILE A 68 37.47 38.94 -37.86
CA ILE A 68 37.86 37.61 -37.36
C ILE A 68 38.46 37.71 -35.95
N THR A 69 39.29 38.72 -35.70
CA THR A 69 39.90 38.92 -34.38
C THR A 69 38.83 39.27 -33.34
N ALA A 70 37.85 40.11 -33.69
CA ALA A 70 36.73 40.47 -32.83
C ALA A 70 35.81 39.27 -32.53
N ASP A 71 35.45 38.48 -33.55
CA ASP A 71 34.63 37.28 -33.39
C ASP A 71 35.37 36.21 -32.58
N PHE A 72 36.67 36.03 -32.80
CA PHE A 72 37.50 35.13 -32.01
C PHE A 72 37.55 35.55 -30.53
N HIS A 73 37.67 36.85 -30.24
CA HIS A 73 37.60 37.36 -28.88
C HIS A 73 36.21 37.18 -28.26
N ARG A 74 35.13 37.39 -29.02
CA ARG A 74 33.75 37.17 -28.56
C ARG A 74 33.52 35.71 -28.20
N ILE A 75 33.86 34.79 -29.11
CA ILE A 75 33.73 33.34 -28.91
C ILE A 75 34.55 32.88 -27.70
N ASN A 76 35.82 33.32 -27.59
CA ASN A 76 36.63 32.96 -26.43
C ASN A 76 36.08 33.55 -25.12
N GLY A 77 35.49 34.74 -25.16
CA GLY A 77 34.83 35.35 -24.02
C GLY A 77 33.61 34.54 -23.58
N ASP A 78 32.78 34.12 -24.53
CA ASP A 78 31.58 33.34 -24.26
C ASP A 78 31.91 31.93 -23.76
N LEU A 79 32.91 31.27 -24.37
CA LEU A 79 33.43 29.98 -23.88
C LEU A 79 33.97 30.08 -22.45
N ARG A 80 34.70 31.16 -22.12
CA ARG A 80 35.19 31.38 -20.75
C ARG A 80 34.05 31.55 -19.75
N LYS A 81 33.00 32.28 -20.12
CA LYS A 81 31.80 32.45 -19.28
C LYS A 81 31.08 31.12 -19.10
N GLU A 82 30.93 30.33 -20.15
CA GLU A 82 30.28 29.03 -20.09
C GLU A 82 31.08 28.04 -19.23
N ILE A 83 32.41 28.00 -19.38
CA ILE A 83 33.31 27.21 -18.53
C ILE A 83 33.17 27.63 -17.06
N SER A 84 33.12 28.93 -16.77
CA SER A 84 32.91 29.43 -15.41
C SER A 84 31.56 28.98 -14.85
N ASN A 85 30.48 29.16 -15.61
CA ASN A 85 29.12 28.77 -15.20
C ASN A 85 28.99 27.26 -14.97
N ILE A 86 29.60 26.44 -15.82
CA ILE A 86 29.66 24.99 -15.63
C ILE A 86 30.47 24.65 -14.37
N GLY A 87 31.57 25.35 -14.12
CA GLY A 87 32.36 25.21 -12.90
C GLY A 87 31.52 25.48 -11.65
N ASP A 88 30.80 26.60 -11.62
CA ASP A 88 29.93 26.97 -10.49
C ASP A 88 28.80 25.95 -10.26
N ARG A 89 28.17 25.47 -11.34
CA ARG A 89 27.15 24.43 -11.27
C ARG A 89 27.70 23.09 -10.77
N THR A 90 28.91 22.73 -11.20
CA THR A 90 29.58 21.49 -10.77
C THR A 90 29.91 21.57 -9.29
N ASN A 91 30.53 22.66 -8.83
CA ASN A 91 30.81 22.91 -7.42
C ASN A 91 29.55 22.86 -6.56
N HIS A 92 28.44 23.44 -7.05
CA HIS A 92 27.16 23.38 -6.34
C HIS A 92 26.63 21.94 -6.20
N LEU A 93 26.71 21.15 -7.28
CA LEU A 93 26.29 19.75 -7.24
C LEU A 93 27.17 18.92 -6.31
N GLU A 94 28.48 19.11 -6.34
CA GLU A 94 29.44 18.42 -5.45
C GLU A 94 29.12 18.71 -3.97
N ASN A 95 28.95 19.99 -3.61
CA ASN A 95 28.54 20.37 -2.26
C ASN A 95 27.19 19.73 -1.86
N LYS A 96 26.22 19.68 -2.77
CA LYS A 96 24.92 19.07 -2.49
C LYS A 96 25.00 17.55 -2.34
N THR A 97 25.84 16.89 -3.13
CA THR A 97 26.08 15.45 -2.97
C THR A 97 26.77 15.14 -1.66
N ASP A 98 27.71 15.96 -1.22
CA ASP A 98 28.38 15.80 0.08
C ASP A 98 27.39 15.96 1.24
N GLU A 99 26.52 16.97 1.21
CA GLU A 99 25.44 17.14 2.18
C GLU A 99 24.50 15.92 2.22
N LEU A 100 24.12 15.39 1.05
CA LEU A 100 23.27 14.20 0.96
C LEU A 100 23.97 12.94 1.46
N CYS A 101 25.27 12.80 1.21
CA CYS A 101 26.07 11.69 1.75
C CYS A 101 26.13 11.75 3.27
N ILE A 102 26.35 12.92 3.86
CA ILE A 102 26.33 13.12 5.31
C ILE A 102 24.95 12.77 5.87
N ALA A 103 23.88 13.33 5.30
CA ALA A 103 22.52 13.03 5.74
C ALA A 103 22.15 11.54 5.56
N HIS A 104 22.62 10.90 4.50
CA HIS A 104 22.41 9.48 4.26
C HIS A 104 23.12 8.64 5.33
N ASN A 105 24.37 8.96 5.65
CA ASN A 105 25.12 8.29 6.71
C ASN A 105 24.41 8.44 8.06
N GLU A 106 23.91 9.64 8.39
CA GLU A 106 23.12 9.82 9.61
C GLU A 106 21.84 8.98 9.64
N VAL A 107 21.15 8.84 8.50
CA VAL A 107 19.94 8.01 8.40
C VAL A 107 20.29 6.53 8.53
N VAL A 108 21.37 6.08 7.90
CA VAL A 108 21.87 4.71 8.01
C VAL A 108 22.24 4.40 9.47
N ASP A 109 22.93 5.31 10.15
CA ASP A 109 23.27 5.17 11.57
C ASP A 109 22.03 5.10 12.45
N LYS A 110 21.02 5.95 12.19
CA LYS A 110 19.72 5.90 12.90
C LYS A 110 18.99 4.58 12.66
N VAL A 111 18.95 4.10 11.42
CA VAL A 111 18.31 2.82 11.05
C VAL A 111 19.04 1.65 11.69
N GLN A 112 20.37 1.67 11.68
CA GLN A 112 21.19 0.66 12.32
C GLN A 112 20.96 0.65 13.83
N LYS A 113 20.98 1.82 14.48
CA LYS A 113 20.66 1.94 15.91
C LYS A 113 19.25 1.47 16.24
N LEU A 114 18.24 1.82 15.44
CA LEU A 114 16.87 1.32 15.61
C LEU A 114 16.77 -0.20 15.38
N SER A 115 17.53 -0.75 14.44
CA SER A 115 17.60 -2.18 14.18
C SER A 115 18.27 -2.93 15.33
N GLU A 116 19.33 -2.35 15.90
CA GLU A 116 20.03 -2.85 17.09
C GLU A 116 19.14 -2.74 18.33
N GLU A 117 18.44 -1.63 18.54
CA GLU A 117 17.44 -1.46 19.61
C GLU A 117 16.31 -2.48 19.48
N ASN A 118 15.76 -2.70 18.28
CA ASN A 118 14.77 -3.77 18.04
C ASN A 118 15.34 -5.17 18.31
N SER A 119 16.62 -5.39 18.01
CA SER A 119 17.30 -6.67 18.25
C SER A 119 17.59 -6.91 19.74
N LEU A 120 17.99 -5.85 20.48
CA LEU A 120 18.23 -5.85 21.92
C LEU A 120 16.92 -5.99 22.70
N LEU A 121 15.83 -5.42 22.19
CA LEU A 121 14.49 -5.61 22.74
C LEU A 121 14.02 -7.05 22.64
N ARG A 122 14.71 -7.92 21.87
CA ARG A 122 14.40 -9.35 21.70
C ARG A 122 12.89 -9.58 21.70
N LEU A 123 12.13 -8.74 21.00
CA LEU A 123 10.74 -9.03 20.81
C LEU A 123 10.75 -10.24 19.89
N PRO A 124 10.23 -11.39 20.32
CA PRO A 124 9.75 -12.33 19.32
C PRO A 124 8.71 -11.55 18.50
N ASN A 125 8.27 -12.08 17.37
CA ASN A 125 7.04 -11.62 16.72
C ASN A 125 5.80 -11.83 17.64
N SER A 126 5.79 -11.25 18.84
CA SER A 126 4.94 -11.55 19.99
C SER A 126 4.83 -10.42 21.03
N ALA A 127 5.29 -9.20 20.76
CA ALA A 127 4.70 -8.05 21.44
C ALA A 127 3.35 -7.80 20.80
N TRP A 128 2.29 -8.34 21.41
CA TRP A 128 0.92 -8.04 21.01
C TRP A 128 0.66 -6.54 21.25
N ALA A 129 1.00 -5.69 20.28
CA ALA A 129 0.80 -4.25 20.36
C ALA A 129 -0.70 -3.93 20.24
N TYR A 130 -1.24 -3.25 21.25
CA TYR A 130 -2.60 -2.72 21.26
C TYR A 130 -2.58 -1.24 21.60
N ASP A 131 -3.37 -0.45 20.89
CA ASP A 131 -3.48 0.99 21.09
C ASP A 131 -4.33 1.31 22.34
N ARG A 132 -5.43 0.55 22.52
CA ARG A 132 -6.41 0.80 23.57
C ARG A 132 -7.05 -0.49 24.05
N MET A 133 -7.25 -0.60 25.36
CA MET A 133 -8.02 -1.67 25.99
C MET A 133 -8.81 -1.09 27.15
N HIS A 134 -10.14 -1.26 27.14
CA HIS A 134 -11.00 -0.77 28.21
C HIS A 134 -12.29 -1.58 28.32
N ARG A 135 -13.00 -1.44 29.44
CA ARG A 135 -14.29 -2.08 29.66
C ARG A 135 -15.43 -1.22 29.11
N LEU A 136 -16.37 -1.85 28.43
CA LEU A 136 -17.58 -1.21 27.95
C LEU A 136 -18.55 -0.92 29.10
N PRO A 137 -19.40 0.12 28.98
CA PRO A 137 -20.48 0.35 29.92
C PRO A 137 -21.43 -0.86 29.92
N ARG A 138 -21.93 -1.20 31.11
CA ARG A 138 -22.87 -2.32 31.26
C ARG A 138 -24.26 -1.91 30.76
N PRO A 139 -24.92 -2.71 29.92
CA PRO A 139 -26.33 -2.53 29.62
C PRO A 139 -27.20 -2.58 30.88
N ALA A 140 -28.21 -1.71 30.97
CA ALA A 140 -29.06 -1.58 32.16
C ALA A 140 -29.82 -2.86 32.54
N HIS A 141 -30.09 -3.74 31.57
CA HIS A 141 -30.82 -5.00 31.78
C HIS A 141 -29.97 -6.12 32.40
N LEU A 142 -28.65 -5.96 32.51
CA LEU A 142 -27.76 -6.99 33.05
C LEU A 142 -27.50 -6.77 34.56
N PRO A 143 -27.54 -7.83 35.39
CA PRO A 143 -27.31 -7.72 36.82
C PRO A 143 -25.87 -7.28 37.14
N LYS A 144 -25.67 -6.76 38.35
CA LYS A 144 -24.39 -6.15 38.74
C LYS A 144 -23.21 -7.13 38.83
N GLU A 145 -23.50 -8.41 38.95
CA GLU A 145 -22.55 -9.50 39.09
C GLU A 145 -21.92 -9.92 37.74
N VAL A 146 -22.57 -9.61 36.61
CA VAL A 146 -22.05 -10.00 35.29
C VAL A 146 -20.84 -9.14 34.93
N PRO A 147 -19.68 -9.74 34.58
CA PRO A 147 -18.51 -9.00 34.14
C PRO A 147 -18.81 -8.10 32.94
N LYS A 148 -18.19 -6.91 32.90
CA LYS A 148 -18.31 -6.01 31.75
C LYS A 148 -17.45 -6.53 30.60
N ASP A 149 -17.97 -6.42 29.38
CA ASP A 149 -17.23 -6.70 28.16
C ASP A 149 -15.99 -5.81 28.04
N VAL A 150 -14.94 -6.34 27.43
CA VAL A 150 -13.68 -5.63 27.16
C VAL A 150 -13.56 -5.43 25.67
N ILE A 151 -13.29 -4.20 25.24
CA ILE A 151 -12.96 -3.88 23.87
C ILE A 151 -11.46 -3.60 23.76
N VAL A 152 -10.82 -4.20 22.74
CA VAL A 152 -9.40 -4.07 22.47
C VAL A 152 -9.20 -3.57 21.05
N ARG A 153 -8.45 -2.47 20.90
CA ARG A 153 -7.97 -1.96 19.62
C ARG A 153 -6.53 -2.41 19.44
N PHE A 154 -6.31 -3.38 18.57
CA PHE A 154 -4.98 -3.81 18.18
C PHE A 154 -4.30 -2.76 17.31
N HIS A 155 -3.01 -2.56 17.51
CA HIS A 155 -2.20 -1.67 16.67
C HIS A 155 -2.08 -2.23 15.25
N TYR A 156 -1.85 -3.55 15.14
CA TYR A 156 -1.75 -4.26 13.87
C TYR A 156 -2.99 -5.11 13.59
N PHE A 157 -3.57 -4.96 12.39
CA PHE A 157 -4.70 -5.76 11.92
C PHE A 157 -4.37 -7.26 11.86
N ALA A 158 -3.14 -7.62 11.49
CA ALA A 158 -2.69 -9.01 11.41
C ALA A 158 -2.77 -9.74 12.77
N HIS A 159 -2.45 -9.07 13.88
CA HIS A 159 -2.55 -9.64 15.22
C HIS A 159 -4.00 -9.94 15.59
N LYS A 160 -4.91 -8.99 15.31
CA LYS A 160 -6.35 -9.18 15.50
C LYS A 160 -6.87 -10.40 14.74
N GLU A 161 -6.54 -10.53 13.45
CA GLU A 161 -7.02 -11.65 12.62
C GLU A 161 -6.42 -12.99 13.06
N THR A 162 -5.14 -13.01 13.44
CA THR A 162 -4.47 -14.21 13.95
C THR A 162 -5.13 -14.70 15.24
N LEU A 163 -5.45 -13.79 16.16
CA LEU A 163 -6.18 -14.10 17.40
C LEU A 163 -7.58 -14.64 17.11
N LEU A 164 -8.34 -13.95 16.25
CA LEU A 164 -9.69 -14.38 15.89
C LEU A 164 -9.70 -15.70 15.10
N ALA A 165 -8.65 -16.00 14.34
CA ALA A 165 -8.49 -17.29 13.68
C ALA A 165 -8.17 -18.39 14.69
N ALA A 166 -7.28 -18.14 15.65
CA ALA A 166 -6.95 -19.07 16.72
C ALA A 166 -8.19 -19.37 17.60
N ALA A 167 -8.94 -18.34 17.98
CA ALA A 167 -10.18 -18.48 18.75
C ALA A 167 -11.29 -19.26 18.02
N ARG A 168 -11.34 -19.19 16.68
CA ARG A 168 -12.27 -20.00 15.89
C ARG A 168 -11.87 -21.48 15.81
N LYS A 169 -10.56 -21.77 15.84
CA LYS A 169 -10.03 -23.15 15.84
C LYS A 169 -10.20 -23.81 17.20
N ALA A 170 -9.96 -23.07 18.27
CA ALA A 170 -10.13 -23.50 19.65
C ALA A 170 -11.25 -22.66 20.30
N PRO A 171 -12.52 -23.11 20.21
CA PRO A 171 -13.66 -22.32 20.70
C PRO A 171 -13.65 -22.12 22.22
N THR A 172 -12.97 -23.01 22.95
CA THR A 172 -12.76 -22.91 24.40
C THR A 172 -11.30 -22.57 24.67
N LEU A 173 -11.07 -21.50 25.43
CA LEU A 173 -9.74 -21.13 25.89
C LEU A 173 -9.23 -22.12 26.96
N PRO A 174 -7.90 -22.26 27.15
CA PRO A 174 -7.35 -23.05 28.23
C PRO A 174 -7.83 -22.56 29.61
N GLU A 175 -7.92 -23.48 30.57
CA GLU A 175 -8.13 -23.14 31.99
C GLU A 175 -7.09 -22.09 32.46
N PRO A 176 -7.46 -21.09 33.28
CA PRO A 176 -8.76 -20.83 33.92
C PRO A 176 -9.78 -20.02 33.07
N HIS A 177 -9.50 -19.78 31.79
CA HIS A 177 -10.21 -18.80 30.97
C HIS A 177 -11.28 -19.40 30.05
N GLN A 178 -11.71 -20.65 30.29
CA GLN A 178 -12.67 -21.38 29.44
C GLN A 178 -13.97 -20.63 29.16
N ARG A 179 -14.41 -19.76 30.09
CA ARG A 179 -15.67 -19.02 29.99
C ARG A 179 -15.57 -17.74 29.16
N ILE A 180 -14.39 -17.36 28.69
CA ILE A 180 -14.18 -16.15 27.91
C ILE A 180 -14.37 -16.47 26.42
N ALA A 181 -15.24 -15.71 25.76
CA ALA A 181 -15.48 -15.80 24.33
C ALA A 181 -14.94 -14.55 23.62
N LEU A 182 -14.31 -14.77 22.47
CA LEU A 182 -13.72 -13.71 21.65
C LEU A 182 -14.56 -13.50 20.39
N PHE A 183 -14.97 -12.26 20.14
CA PHE A 183 -15.76 -11.88 18.99
C PHE A 183 -15.13 -10.70 18.26
N ALA A 184 -15.39 -10.61 16.95
CA ALA A 184 -15.04 -9.42 16.20
C ALA A 184 -15.98 -8.26 16.57
N ASP A 185 -15.42 -7.06 16.73
CA ASP A 185 -16.21 -5.84 16.87
C ASP A 185 -16.83 -5.47 15.51
N LEU A 186 -18.17 -5.44 15.45
CA LEU A 186 -18.95 -5.19 14.25
C LEU A 186 -19.93 -4.05 14.53
N SER A 187 -20.13 -3.19 13.54
CA SER A 187 -21.10 -2.10 13.67
C SER A 187 -22.53 -2.61 13.84
N ALA A 188 -23.38 -1.83 14.52
CA ALA A 188 -24.79 -2.17 14.72
C ALA A 188 -25.52 -2.44 13.39
N ALA A 189 -25.26 -1.62 12.36
CA ALA A 189 -25.81 -1.83 11.02
C ALA A 189 -25.38 -3.17 10.38
N THR A 190 -24.13 -3.60 10.61
CA THR A 190 -23.62 -4.89 10.14
C THR A 190 -24.31 -6.04 10.89
N MET A 191 -24.46 -5.90 12.21
CA MET A 191 -25.12 -6.89 13.05
C MET A 191 -26.60 -7.05 12.67
N GLU A 192 -27.30 -5.95 12.40
CA GLU A 192 -28.71 -5.98 12.00
C GLU A 192 -28.90 -6.68 10.65
N LYS A 193 -28.06 -6.36 9.66
CA LYS A 193 -28.04 -7.09 8.39
C LYS A 193 -27.79 -8.59 8.58
N ARG A 194 -26.86 -8.98 9.47
CA ARG A 194 -26.61 -10.40 9.80
C ARG A 194 -27.80 -11.06 10.49
N ARG A 195 -28.57 -10.33 11.30
CA ARG A 195 -29.82 -10.83 11.91
C ARG A 195 -30.87 -11.14 10.84
N GLY A 196 -30.91 -10.40 9.73
CA GLY A 196 -31.77 -10.72 8.59
C GLY A 196 -31.54 -12.12 8.00
N PHE A 197 -30.31 -12.66 8.10
CA PHE A 197 -29.96 -14.01 7.65
C PHE A 197 -30.20 -15.10 8.71
N ILE A 198 -30.87 -14.84 9.83
CA ILE A 198 -31.12 -15.85 10.88
C ILE A 198 -31.83 -17.07 10.31
N THR A 199 -32.85 -16.89 9.47
CA THR A 199 -33.60 -18.00 8.86
C THR A 199 -32.73 -18.83 7.91
N VAL A 200 -31.94 -18.14 7.08
CA VAL A 200 -30.99 -18.76 6.14
C VAL A 200 -29.94 -19.57 6.91
N THR A 201 -29.28 -18.96 7.90
CA THR A 201 -28.22 -19.61 8.69
C THR A 201 -28.73 -20.76 9.55
N LYS A 202 -29.94 -20.66 10.14
CA LYS A 202 -30.59 -21.77 10.84
C LYS A 202 -30.79 -22.97 9.91
N THR A 203 -31.32 -22.72 8.72
CA THR A 203 -31.55 -23.79 7.73
C THR A 203 -30.24 -24.43 7.27
N LEU A 204 -29.19 -23.63 7.03
CA LEU A 204 -27.87 -24.17 6.69
C LEU A 204 -27.26 -25.02 7.80
N ARG A 205 -27.41 -24.60 9.07
CA ARG A 205 -26.96 -25.38 10.24
C ARG A 205 -27.73 -26.70 10.36
N ASN A 206 -29.05 -26.67 10.22
CA ASN A 206 -29.88 -27.87 10.32
C ASN A 206 -29.56 -28.89 9.22
N ASN A 207 -29.13 -28.43 8.05
CA ASN A 207 -28.75 -29.27 6.92
C ASN A 207 -27.24 -29.55 6.86
N ASN A 208 -26.47 -29.25 7.92
CA ASN A 208 -25.01 -29.43 7.99
C ASN A 208 -24.22 -28.81 6.82
N VAL A 209 -24.71 -27.71 6.25
CA VAL A 209 -24.02 -26.98 5.18
C VAL A 209 -23.05 -25.98 5.79
N THR A 210 -21.77 -26.12 5.46
CA THR A 210 -20.73 -25.20 5.91
C THR A 210 -20.88 -23.82 5.27
N TYR A 211 -20.82 -22.80 6.11
CA TYR A 211 -20.87 -21.40 5.66
C TYR A 211 -19.89 -20.54 6.46
N LYS A 212 -19.49 -19.41 5.89
CA LYS A 212 -18.66 -18.40 6.53
C LYS A 212 -19.17 -16.99 6.25
N TRP A 213 -18.95 -16.09 7.19
CA TRP A 213 -19.24 -14.68 7.00
C TRP A 213 -18.08 -13.99 6.28
N GLY A 214 -18.38 -13.38 5.13
CA GLY A 214 -17.54 -12.40 4.47
C GLY A 214 -17.85 -10.98 4.97
N TYR A 215 -16.81 -10.16 5.08
CA TYR A 215 -16.97 -8.75 5.40
C TYR A 215 -17.56 -7.97 4.20
N PRO A 216 -18.44 -6.99 4.43
CA PRO A 216 -19.08 -6.64 5.70
C PRO A 216 -20.24 -7.58 6.08
N THR A 217 -21.11 -7.92 5.12
CA THR A 217 -22.35 -8.69 5.33
C THR A 217 -22.61 -9.68 4.19
N LYS A 218 -21.59 -10.42 3.76
CA LYS A 218 -21.74 -11.46 2.72
C LYS A 218 -21.79 -12.83 3.39
N LEU A 219 -22.71 -13.69 3.00
CA LEU A 219 -22.76 -15.08 3.44
C LEU A 219 -22.16 -15.96 2.35
N ILE A 220 -21.02 -16.60 2.63
CA ILE A 220 -20.36 -17.51 1.69
C ILE A 220 -20.69 -18.94 2.11
N ILE A 221 -21.39 -19.66 1.24
CA ILE A 221 -21.89 -21.01 1.48
C ILE A 221 -21.09 -21.97 0.61
N TRP A 222 -20.56 -23.03 1.22
CA TRP A 222 -19.85 -24.08 0.49
C TRP A 222 -20.77 -25.26 0.23
N ARG A 223 -20.98 -25.57 -1.05
CA ARG A 223 -21.82 -26.70 -1.47
C ARG A 223 -21.31 -27.26 -2.80
N GLN A 224 -21.25 -28.59 -2.93
CA GLN A 224 -20.88 -29.28 -4.18
C GLN A 224 -19.58 -28.75 -4.82
N GLY A 225 -18.56 -28.46 -4.00
CA GLY A 225 -17.27 -27.96 -4.49
C GLY A 225 -17.27 -26.51 -4.98
N ARG A 226 -18.37 -25.75 -4.82
CA ARG A 226 -18.47 -24.35 -5.22
C ARG A 226 -18.83 -23.45 -4.02
N ASN A 227 -18.30 -22.23 -4.04
CA ASN A 227 -18.67 -21.16 -3.12
C ASN A 227 -19.82 -20.35 -3.73
N HIS A 228 -20.95 -20.28 -3.02
CA HIS A 228 -22.06 -19.40 -3.35
C HIS A 228 -22.05 -18.21 -2.39
N ILE A 229 -22.25 -17.00 -2.90
CA ILE A 229 -22.23 -15.78 -2.11
C ILE A 229 -23.64 -15.19 -2.11
N ALA A 230 -24.20 -14.94 -0.93
CA ALA A 230 -25.44 -14.20 -0.77
C ALA A 230 -25.14 -12.86 -0.09
N THR A 231 -25.55 -11.76 -0.73
CA THR A 231 -25.40 -10.40 -0.17
C THR A 231 -26.66 -9.95 0.55
N ASP A 232 -27.81 -10.47 0.13
CA ASP A 232 -29.12 -10.17 0.71
C ASP A 232 -29.80 -11.43 1.28
N PRO A 233 -30.62 -11.32 2.35
CA PRO A 233 -31.34 -12.47 2.88
C PRO A 233 -32.28 -13.11 1.85
N THR A 234 -32.87 -12.33 0.94
CA THR A 234 -33.75 -12.87 -0.11
C THR A 234 -32.99 -13.72 -1.11
N GLU A 235 -31.77 -13.32 -1.48
CA GLU A 235 -30.86 -14.09 -2.34
C GLU A 235 -30.44 -15.39 -1.66
N GLY A 236 -30.07 -15.32 -0.36
CA GLY A 236 -29.75 -16.50 0.43
C GLY A 236 -30.92 -17.49 0.53
N MET A 237 -32.14 -16.98 0.64
CA MET A 237 -33.35 -17.78 0.66
C MET A 237 -33.61 -18.45 -0.69
N LYS A 238 -33.47 -17.72 -1.79
CA LYS A 238 -33.59 -18.27 -3.15
C LYS A 238 -32.60 -19.42 -3.37
N LEU A 239 -31.36 -19.28 -2.90
CA LEU A 239 -30.36 -20.35 -2.97
C LEU A 239 -30.79 -21.60 -2.18
N ILE A 240 -31.27 -21.43 -0.95
CA ILE A 240 -31.73 -22.54 -0.11
C ILE A 240 -32.95 -23.24 -0.74
N SER A 241 -33.89 -22.47 -1.29
CA SER A 241 -35.07 -23.00 -1.98
C SER A 241 -34.70 -23.74 -3.27
N ALA A 242 -33.80 -23.18 -4.08
CA ALA A 242 -33.29 -23.83 -5.30
C ALA A 242 -32.62 -25.17 -5.00
N TRP A 243 -32.10 -25.32 -3.79
CA TRP A 243 -31.47 -26.53 -3.32
C TRP A 243 -32.40 -27.51 -2.59
N GLY A 244 -33.70 -27.20 -2.48
CA GLY A 244 -34.68 -28.01 -1.76
C GLY A 244 -34.42 -28.12 -0.25
N LEU A 245 -33.59 -27.25 0.32
CA LEU A 245 -33.29 -27.25 1.76
C LEU A 245 -34.36 -26.52 2.58
N TRP A 246 -35.24 -25.77 1.90
CA TRP A 246 -36.35 -25.07 2.53
C TRP A 246 -37.63 -25.91 2.43
N THR A 247 -37.92 -26.66 3.50
CA THR A 247 -39.25 -27.23 3.71
C THR A 247 -40.12 -26.11 4.28
N GLY A 248 -41.02 -25.55 3.47
CA GLY A 248 -41.85 -24.42 3.86
C GLY A 248 -42.80 -24.72 5.02
N ASN A 249 -42.31 -24.66 6.26
CA ASN A 249 -43.15 -24.52 7.45
C ASN A 249 -42.38 -23.87 8.62
N PRO A 250 -42.79 -22.69 9.11
CA PRO A 250 -42.33 -22.13 10.39
C PRO A 250 -42.86 -22.85 11.64
N GLN A 251 -43.60 -23.95 11.51
CA GLN A 251 -44.10 -24.75 12.63
C GLN A 251 -43.48 -26.15 12.62
N HIS A 252 -42.24 -26.25 13.07
CA HIS A 252 -41.85 -27.39 13.87
C HIS A 252 -41.24 -26.85 15.15
N GLN A 253 -42.08 -26.82 16.19
CA GLN A 253 -41.60 -26.92 17.56
C GLN A 253 -40.63 -28.12 17.57
N SER A 254 -39.35 -27.84 17.76
CA SER A 254 -38.47 -28.85 18.31
C SER A 254 -39.09 -29.21 19.66
N LYS A 255 -39.75 -30.38 19.74
CA LYS A 255 -39.82 -31.10 21.01
C LYS A 255 -38.39 -31.15 21.51
N ALA A 256 -38.14 -30.47 22.63
CA ALA A 256 -36.88 -30.58 23.32
C ALA A 256 -36.64 -32.09 23.55
N PRO A 257 -35.40 -32.59 23.45
CA PRO A 257 -35.12 -33.83 24.17
C PRO A 257 -35.54 -33.57 25.62
N ASP A 258 -36.41 -34.43 26.17
CA ASP A 258 -37.02 -34.35 27.51
C ASP A 258 -35.99 -34.40 28.67
N ASN A 259 -34.73 -34.05 28.42
CA ASN A 259 -33.68 -33.95 29.40
C ASN A 259 -32.76 -32.72 29.22
N ALA A 260 -33.21 -31.70 28.47
CA ALA A 260 -32.56 -30.39 28.49
C ALA A 260 -33.28 -29.48 29.50
N SER A 261 -32.93 -29.66 30.78
CA SER A 261 -33.27 -28.70 31.83
C SER A 261 -33.01 -27.28 31.31
N PRO A 262 -33.93 -26.31 31.50
CA PRO A 262 -33.66 -24.92 31.12
C PRO A 262 -32.32 -24.56 31.74
N ARG A 263 -31.41 -23.91 30.98
CA ARG A 263 -30.13 -23.42 31.52
C ARG A 263 -30.45 -22.56 32.74
N LYS A 264 -30.49 -23.19 33.91
CA LYS A 264 -30.36 -22.56 35.20
C LYS A 264 -29.05 -21.78 35.05
N LEU A 265 -29.15 -20.47 35.14
CA LEU A 265 -28.04 -19.68 35.67
C LEU A 265 -27.62 -20.43 36.94
N GLN A 266 -26.52 -21.16 36.86
CA GLN A 266 -26.08 -22.01 37.96
C GLN A 266 -25.89 -21.13 39.19
N ALA A 267 -26.57 -21.52 40.25
CA ALA A 267 -26.62 -20.88 41.55
C ALA A 267 -25.31 -21.10 42.33
N ASP A 268 -24.16 -20.93 41.67
CA ASP A 268 -22.85 -21.22 42.26
C ASP A 268 -22.18 -19.95 42.84
N TRP A 269 -22.89 -18.81 42.82
CA TRP A 269 -22.45 -17.56 43.47
C TRP A 269 -22.80 -17.48 44.96
N GLN A 270 -23.27 -18.56 45.60
CA GLN A 270 -23.65 -18.55 47.02
C GLN A 270 -22.68 -19.28 47.97
N MET A 271 -21.56 -19.83 47.52
CA MET A 271 -20.58 -20.45 48.42
C MET A 271 -19.24 -19.72 48.44
N ALA A 272 -19.27 -18.50 48.97
CA ALA A 272 -18.12 -17.87 49.62
C ALA A 272 -18.61 -16.90 50.70
N LYS A 273 -19.47 -17.38 51.62
CA LYS A 273 -19.56 -16.77 52.94
C LYS A 273 -18.48 -17.42 53.79
N SER A 274 -17.37 -16.71 53.97
CA SER A 274 -16.45 -17.00 55.08
C SER A 274 -17.25 -16.93 56.39
N PRO A 275 -17.25 -17.96 57.24
CA PRO A 275 -17.64 -17.75 58.63
C PRO A 275 -16.51 -17.01 59.33
N ALA A 276 -16.83 -15.81 59.80
CA ALA A 276 -16.07 -15.14 60.85
C ALA A 276 -16.30 -15.86 62.18
N ASN A 277 -15.24 -15.89 63.00
CA ASN A 277 -15.19 -16.05 64.46
C ASN A 277 -15.54 -17.39 65.12
N THR A 278 -14.47 -18.04 65.63
CA THR A 278 -14.16 -18.44 67.04
C THR A 278 -15.17 -19.27 67.87
N PRO A 279 -14.74 -20.04 68.89
CA PRO A 279 -13.74 -19.72 69.93
C PRO A 279 -12.37 -20.37 69.79
#